data_AF-A0A2V7GBU4-F1
#
_entry.id   AF-A0A2V7GBU4-F1
#
_cell.length_a   1.000
_cell.length_b   1.000
_cell.length_c   1.000
_cell.angle_alpha   90.00
_cell.angle_beta   90.00
_cell.angle_gamma   90.00
#
_symmetry.space_group_name_H-M   'P 1'
#
loop_
_entity.id
_entity.type
_entity.pdbx_description
1 polymer ?
#
loop_
_entity_poly.entity_id
_entity_poly.type
_entity_poly.pdbx_seq_one_letter_code
_entity_poly.pdbx_strand_id
1 'polypeptide(L)'
;MAEAHAAAQPSHGGGHATVKTYINVAVALALLTAIEVATLYIPGIPHTLLVSALLFMSALKFFLVVGFFMHLRYDSPIMRALFVGPLIIAIAIILALLALLGAFILLPRHVP
;
A
#
# COMPACT_ATOMS: atom_id res chain seq x y z
N MET A 1 -12.26 -43.76 28.21
CA MET A 1 -11.89 -42.49 28.88
C MET A 1 -10.48 -42.14 28.45
N ALA A 2 -10.31 -40.93 27.91
CA ALA A 2 -9.06 -40.19 27.70
C ALA A 2 -7.87 -40.91 27.04
N GLU A 3 -7.85 -40.97 25.70
CA GLU A 3 -6.57 -40.87 24.99
C GLU A 3 -6.13 -39.40 25.08
N ALA A 4 -5.15 -39.16 25.94
CA ALA A 4 -4.44 -37.90 26.01
C ALA A 4 -3.76 -37.66 24.66
N HIS A 5 -4.30 -36.71 23.90
CA HIS A 5 -3.64 -36.12 22.75
C HIS A 5 -2.41 -35.36 23.28
N ALA A 6 -1.33 -36.10 23.52
CA ALA A 6 -0.01 -35.57 23.74
C ALA A 6 0.37 -34.81 22.46
N ALA A 7 0.12 -33.51 22.48
CA ALA A 7 0.55 -32.58 21.46
C ALA A 7 2.09 -32.52 21.47
N ALA A 8 2.71 -33.52 20.87
CA ALA A 8 4.08 -33.47 20.45
C ALA A 8 4.18 -32.35 19.40
N GLN A 9 4.55 -31.15 19.84
CA GLN A 9 4.94 -30.06 18.96
C GLN A 9 6.21 -30.49 18.23
N PRO A 10 6.19 -30.67 16.90
CA PRO A 10 7.42 -30.92 16.19
C PRO A 10 8.08 -29.55 15.98
N SER A 11 9.09 -29.28 16.80
CA SER A 11 10.02 -28.17 16.66
C SER A 11 10.76 -28.26 15.31
N HIS A 12 10.18 -27.65 14.28
CA HIS A 12 10.82 -27.49 12.97
C HIS A 12 11.59 -26.15 12.92
N GLY A 13 12.86 -26.21 13.32
CA GLY A 13 13.87 -25.25 12.90
C GLY A 13 14.27 -25.54 11.44
N GLY A 14 14.17 -24.56 10.54
CA GLY A 14 14.66 -24.74 9.16
C GLY A 14 14.37 -23.66 8.12
N GLY A 15 13.37 -22.77 8.27
CA GLY A 15 12.97 -21.84 7.19
C GLY A 15 12.73 -20.37 7.58
N HIS A 16 13.11 -19.97 8.79
CA HIS A 16 12.57 -18.77 9.47
C HIS A 16 13.09 -17.40 8.98
N ALA A 17 13.95 -17.32 7.96
CA ALA A 17 14.48 -16.04 7.49
C ALA A 17 13.43 -15.24 6.69
N THR A 18 12.57 -15.92 5.92
CA THR A 18 11.59 -15.27 5.03
C THR A 18 10.34 -14.86 5.78
N VAL A 19 9.78 -15.73 6.62
CA VAL A 19 8.53 -15.48 7.38
C VAL A 19 8.64 -14.24 8.28
N LYS A 20 9.79 -14.05 8.93
CA LYS A 20 10.05 -12.87 9.77
C LYS A 20 9.93 -11.55 9.01
N THR A 21 10.35 -11.51 7.75
CA THR A 21 10.25 -10.31 6.91
C THR A 21 8.79 -9.95 6.65
N TYR A 22 7.97 -10.94 6.28
CA TYR A 22 6.53 -10.72 6.04
C TYR A 22 5.79 -10.27 7.30
N ILE A 23 6.11 -10.86 8.46
CA ILE A 23 5.53 -10.43 9.74
C ILE A 23 5.92 -8.98 10.05
N ASN A 24 7.18 -8.59 9.86
CA ASN A 24 7.61 -7.22 10.11
C ASN A 24 6.89 -6.22 9.20
N VAL A 25 6.69 -6.54 7.92
CA VAL A 25 5.95 -5.69 6.98
C VAL A 25 4.46 -5.65 7.33
N ALA A 26 3.85 -6.77 7.76
CA ALA A 26 2.46 -6.80 8.24
C ALA A 26 2.27 -5.88 9.45
N VAL A 27 3.19 -5.93 10.43
CA VAL A 27 3.15 -5.05 11.61
C VAL A 27 3.31 -3.59 11.20
N ALA A 28 4.24 -3.27 10.28
CA ALA A 28 4.39 -1.91 9.76
C ALA A 28 3.11 -1.40 9.09
N LEU A 29 2.45 -2.22 8.25
CA LEU A 29 1.16 -1.87 7.64
C LEU A 29 0.05 -1.68 8.66
N ALA A 30 -0.01 -2.52 9.68
CA ALA A 30 -1.00 -2.42 10.75
C ALA A 30 -0.84 -1.11 11.52
N LEU A 31 0.40 -0.76 11.90
CA LEU A 31 0.72 0.53 12.55
C LEU A 31 0.36 1.71 11.65
N LEU A 32 0.74 1.65 10.37
CA LEU A 32 0.41 2.67 9.38
C LEU A 32 -1.11 2.87 9.22
N THR A 33 -1.88 1.81 9.40
CA THR A 33 -3.35 1.84 9.35
C THR A 33 -3.97 2.34 10.64
N ALA A 34 -3.42 1.99 11.79
CA ALA A 34 -3.83 2.57 13.07
C ALA A 34 -3.61 4.08 13.09
N ILE A 35 -2.46 4.55 12.58
CA ILE A 35 -2.16 5.99 12.45
C ILE A 35 -3.14 6.68 11.50
N GLU A 36 -3.49 6.05 10.38
CA GLU A 36 -4.46 6.60 9.43
C GLU A 36 -5.83 6.80 10.08
N VAL A 37 -6.34 5.77 10.77
CA VAL A 37 -7.61 5.84 11.50
C VAL A 37 -7.53 6.91 12.60
N ALA A 38 -6.45 6.98 13.36
CA ALA A 38 -6.28 8.02 14.37
C ALA A 38 -6.32 9.42 13.75
N THR A 39 -5.66 9.62 12.60
CA THR A 39 -5.63 10.89 11.87
C THR A 39 -7.03 11.30 11.37
N LEU A 40 -7.86 10.32 10.96
CA LEU A 40 -9.23 10.55 10.52
C LEU A 40 -10.19 10.90 11.67
N TYR A 41 -9.97 10.36 12.86
CA TYR A 41 -10.86 10.55 14.01
C TYR A 41 -10.48 11.72 14.92
N ILE A 42 -9.24 12.18 14.90
CA ILE A 42 -8.78 13.30 15.74
C ILE A 42 -9.11 14.63 15.04
N PRO A 43 -9.97 15.48 15.62
CA PRO A 43 -10.22 16.81 15.10
C PRO A 43 -9.02 17.74 15.36
N GLY A 44 -8.79 18.71 14.47
CA GLY A 44 -7.75 19.75 14.64
C GLY A 44 -6.65 19.77 13.59
N ILE A 45 -6.66 18.83 12.63
CA ILE A 45 -5.69 18.79 11.53
C ILE A 45 -6.21 19.64 10.36
N PRO A 46 -5.41 20.57 9.80
CA PRO A 46 -5.78 21.33 8.61
C PRO A 46 -6.12 20.41 7.44
N HIS A 47 -7.20 20.71 6.70
CA HIS A 47 -7.70 19.85 5.63
C HIS A 47 -6.65 19.51 4.58
N THR A 48 -5.84 20.49 4.16
CA THR A 48 -4.76 20.27 3.19
C THR A 48 -3.67 19.32 3.69
N LEU A 49 -3.32 19.40 4.99
CA LEU A 49 -2.35 18.50 5.60
C LEU A 49 -2.93 17.10 5.80
N LEU A 50 -4.22 17.00 6.14
CA LEU A 50 -4.91 15.73 6.26
C LEU A 50 -4.90 15.00 4.92
N VAL A 51 -5.35 15.65 3.84
CA VAL A 51 -5.41 15.05 2.50
C VAL A 51 -4.03 14.61 2.02
N SER A 52 -3.01 15.45 2.17
CA SER A 52 -1.65 15.10 1.74
C SER A 52 -1.03 13.97 2.56
N ALA A 53 -1.25 13.95 3.88
CA ALA A 53 -0.78 12.88 4.76
C ALA A 53 -1.47 11.55 4.44
N LEU A 54 -2.78 11.53 4.24
CA LEU A 54 -3.52 10.32 3.87
C LEU A 54 -3.09 9.78 2.50
N LEU A 55 -2.87 10.67 1.53
CA LEU A 55 -2.38 10.29 0.21
C LEU A 55 -0.98 9.66 0.30
N PHE A 56 -0.10 10.25 1.10
CA PHE A 56 1.25 9.72 1.34
C PHE A 56 1.22 8.36 2.05
N MET A 57 0.42 8.23 3.11
CA MET A 57 0.24 6.97 3.86
C MET A 57 -0.34 5.87 2.95
N SER A 58 -1.33 6.20 2.12
CA SER A 58 -1.91 5.29 1.14
C SER A 58 -0.90 4.82 0.09
N ALA A 59 -0.09 5.74 -0.46
CA ALA A 59 0.97 5.39 -1.38
C ALA A 59 2.00 4.45 -0.73
N LEU A 60 2.41 4.74 0.50
CA LEU A 60 3.36 3.91 1.24
C LEU A 60 2.82 2.49 1.48
N LYS A 61 1.54 2.36 1.87
CA LYS A 61 0.88 1.04 2.00
C LYS A 61 0.89 0.28 0.70
N PHE A 62 0.53 0.96 -0.39
CA PHE A 62 0.53 0.35 -1.72
C PHE A 62 1.90 -0.23 -2.07
N PHE A 63 2.99 0.53 -1.87
CA PHE A 63 4.34 0.04 -2.14
C PHE A 63 4.76 -1.14 -1.24
N LEU A 64 4.42 -1.09 0.05
CA LEU A 64 4.70 -2.19 0.99
C LEU A 64 3.95 -3.47 0.59
N VAL A 65 2.67 -3.36 0.23
CA VAL A 65 1.84 -4.49 -0.20
C VAL A 65 2.33 -5.06 -1.52
N VAL A 66 2.55 -4.21 -2.53
CA VAL A 66 2.98 -4.67 -3.86
C VAL A 66 4.38 -5.27 -3.79
N GLY A 67 5.31 -4.61 -3.11
CA GLY A 67 6.69 -5.06 -3.02
C GLY A 67 6.84 -6.39 -2.29
N PHE A 68 6.17 -6.58 -1.15
CA PHE A 68 6.35 -7.75 -0.30
C PHE A 68 5.22 -8.78 -0.43
N PHE A 69 3.95 -8.37 -0.32
CA PHE A 69 2.80 -9.30 -0.31
C PHE A 69 2.33 -9.73 -1.70
N MET A 70 2.51 -8.91 -2.74
CA MET A 70 2.30 -9.35 -4.13
C MET A 70 3.58 -9.92 -4.76
N HIS A 71 4.63 -10.09 -3.95
CA HIS A 71 5.88 -10.73 -4.33
C HIS A 71 6.65 -10.04 -5.47
N LEU A 72 6.28 -8.83 -5.90
CA LEU A 72 6.95 -8.14 -7.02
C LEU A 72 8.46 -7.94 -6.80
N ARG A 73 8.91 -7.89 -5.55
CA ARG A 73 10.34 -7.82 -5.20
C ARG A 73 11.08 -9.15 -5.46
N TYR A 74 10.38 -10.27 -5.40
CA TYR A 74 10.94 -11.63 -5.47
C TYR A 74 10.53 -12.39 -6.75
N ASP A 75 9.61 -11.83 -7.54
CA ASP A 75 9.11 -12.42 -8.78
C ASP A 75 9.94 -12.00 -10.01
N SER A 76 9.73 -12.72 -11.11
CA SER A 76 10.26 -12.48 -12.44
C SER A 76 9.88 -11.09 -13.00
N PRO A 77 10.73 -10.50 -13.86
CA PRO A 77 10.50 -9.17 -14.42
C PRO A 77 9.22 -9.09 -15.26
N ILE A 78 8.72 -10.22 -15.79
CA ILE A 78 7.49 -10.28 -16.59
C ILE A 78 6.25 -10.03 -15.72
N MET A 79 6.18 -10.63 -14.52
CA MET A 79 5.06 -10.44 -13.58
C MET A 79 5.07 -9.02 -13.02
N ARG A 80 6.26 -8.49 -12.77
CA ARG A 80 6.44 -7.09 -12.38
C ARG A 80 5.95 -6.12 -13.46
N ALA A 81 6.26 -6.38 -14.73
CA ALA A 81 5.81 -5.56 -15.85
C ALA A 81 4.29 -5.63 -16.04
N LEU A 82 3.68 -6.81 -15.85
CA LEU A 82 2.23 -7.00 -15.98
C LEU A 82 1.45 -6.21 -14.91
N PHE A 83 2.03 -5.98 -13.74
CA PHE A 83 1.44 -5.13 -12.70
C PHE A 83 1.72 -3.63 -12.92
N VAL A 84 2.98 -3.29 -13.19
CA VAL A 84 3.43 -1.88 -13.30
C VAL A 84 2.93 -1.22 -14.59
N GLY A 85 2.79 -1.96 -15.69
CA GLY A 85 2.29 -1.43 -16.96
C GLY A 85 0.89 -0.82 -16.86
N PRO A 86 -0.13 -1.59 -16.43
CA PRO A 86 -1.47 -1.06 -16.17
C PRO A 86 -1.50 0.04 -15.12
N LEU A 87 -0.64 -0.02 -14.08
CA LEU A 87 -0.54 1.05 -13.07
C LEU A 87 -0.10 2.38 -13.70
N ILE A 88 0.92 2.37 -14.55
CA ILE A 88 1.39 3.57 -15.27
C ILE A 88 0.30 4.09 -16.20
N ILE A 89 -0.37 3.20 -16.95
CA ILE A 89 -1.47 3.57 -17.83
C ILE A 89 -2.61 4.23 -17.04
N ALA A 90 -3.00 3.66 -15.89
CA ALA A 90 -4.04 4.23 -15.04
C ALA A 90 -3.67 5.63 -14.54
N ILE A 91 -2.43 5.82 -14.06
CA ILE A 91 -1.94 7.14 -13.62
C ILE A 91 -1.95 8.13 -14.80
N ALA A 92 -1.49 7.71 -15.98
CA ALA A 92 -1.48 8.56 -17.17
C ALA A 92 -2.91 8.97 -17.58
N ILE A 93 -3.87 8.06 -17.53
CA ILE A 93 -5.28 8.35 -17.81
C ILE A 93 -5.83 9.34 -16.78
N ILE A 94 -5.57 9.13 -15.48
CA ILE A 94 -6.02 10.06 -14.42
C ILE A 94 -5.46 11.47 -14.67
N LEU A 95 -4.16 11.58 -14.96
CA LEU A 95 -3.52 12.87 -15.25
C LEU A 95 -4.09 13.51 -16.53
N ALA A 96 -4.32 12.72 -17.58
CA ALA A 96 -4.92 13.19 -18.82
C ALA A 96 -6.35 13.70 -18.60
N LEU A 97 -7.15 13.00 -17.79
CA LEU A 97 -8.50 13.43 -17.42
C LEU A 97 -8.48 14.70 -16.56
N LEU A 98 -7.57 14.81 -15.60
CA LEU A 98 -7.40 16.03 -14.80
C LEU A 98 -7.02 17.24 -15.67
N ALA A 99 -6.14 17.04 -16.67
CA ALA A 99 -5.79 18.05 -17.64
C ALA A 99 -6.97 18.42 -18.56
N LEU A 100 -7.67 17.41 -19.09
CA LEU A 100 -8.81 17.59 -20.00
C LEU A 100 -10.00 18.29 -19.33
N LEU A 101 -10.34 17.90 -18.10
CA LEU A 101 -11.46 18.46 -17.35
C LEU A 101 -11.15 19.86 -16.79
N GLY A 102 -9.95 20.40 -17.05
CA GLY A 102 -9.55 21.73 -16.63
C GLY A 102 -9.29 21.86 -15.13
N ALA A 103 -9.11 20.74 -14.42
CA ALA A 103 -8.63 20.74 -13.04
C ALA A 103 -7.16 21.18 -12.94
N PHE A 104 -6.44 21.19 -14.07
CA PHE A 104 -5.16 21.89 -14.23
C PHE A 104 -5.40 23.41 -14.31
N ILE A 105 -5.68 24.01 -13.14
CA ILE A 105 -5.56 25.44 -12.87
C ILE A 105 -4.17 25.87 -13.37
N LEU A 106 -4.06 26.47 -14.57
CA LEU A 106 -2.92 27.27 -15.06
C LEU A 106 -3.05 27.77 -16.52
N LEU A 107 -4.05 27.38 -17.33
CA LEU A 107 -4.33 28.11 -18.58
C LEU A 107 -5.25 29.31 -18.29
N PRO A 108 -4.82 30.56 -18.57
CA PRO A 108 -5.76 31.67 -18.70
C PRO A 108 -6.73 31.30 -19.82
N ARG A 109 -7.96 30.94 -19.46
CA ARG A 109 -9.03 30.84 -20.43
C ARG A 109 -9.39 32.26 -20.84
N HIS A 110 -8.76 32.75 -21.92
CA HIS A 110 -9.31 33.86 -22.68
C HIS A 110 -10.53 33.33 -23.42
N VAL A 111 -11.66 33.41 -22.74
CA VAL A 111 -12.99 33.28 -23.34
C VAL A 111 -13.27 34.62 -24.04
N PRO A 112 -13.48 34.66 -25.36
CA PRO A 112 -14.00 35.84 -26.05
C PRO A 112 -15.49 36.07 -25.74
#